data_AF-A0A974VSD3-F1
#
_entry.id   AF-A0A974VSD3-F1
#
_cell.length_a   1.000
_cell.length_b   1.000
_cell.length_c   1.000
_cell.angle_alpha   90.00
_cell.angle_beta   90.00
_cell.angle_gamma   90.00
#
_symmetry.space_group_name_H-M   'P 1'
#
loop_
_entity.id
_entity.type
_entity.pdbx_description
1 polymer ?
#
loop_
_entity_poly.entity_id
_entity_poly.type
_entity_poly.pdbx_seq_one_letter_code
_entity_poly.pdbx_strand_id
1 'polypeptide(L)'
;MQTKISGTIKKTAWPVLFLALSGAAYADGDAPRVEQGIQFGDVSEGRAVVWSRSDRPARLWVEYAFNPEFTDAKVVRGPHALELTDYTARQDLVGLPSGKDVYVKVWFEDLTNARNKSEPVLGRFHTIGKREDIRFVWGGDTAGQGWGINTAFGGMKIYEAMRLAQPQFFIQSGDSVYSDSPITATKPAENGQIWTNLVEYGVDKVAETLDEFRGRYKYNLLDENYRRFNAEVPQIWQWDDHEVVNNWSDAKDLSNDPRYTVKDVPLLVARASEAFREYAPLRPHTADEPDRIYRKIAYGPLLDVFVIDMRNYRGPNTANLQAQEGPETAFLGEAQLRWLEKGLKESRATWKVVSADMPIGLNIGDGVDAAGNARWEAVANGNDGPAAGRELEIARLLSFIKREHVDNVVWLTADVHYAAAHYYDPAKAGTREFKPFWEFVAGPLNAGSFGPNTTDGTFGPQVVFSKAPPAGQVNLSPYAGLQFFGEVDIDHKTRDLTVDLKDLYGASVFRKTLKAEGGERHEHD
;
A
#
# COMPACT_ATOMS: atom_id res chain seq x y z
N MET A 1 -62.25 -2.35 51.03
CA MET A 1 -62.96 -1.54 50.03
C MET A 1 -61.93 -1.14 48.98
N GLN A 2 -62.02 -1.73 47.79
CA GLN A 2 -61.05 -1.58 46.71
C GLN A 2 -61.15 -0.17 46.10
N THR A 3 -60.03 0.51 45.95
CA THR A 3 -59.93 1.67 45.04
C THR A 3 -58.95 1.31 43.94
N LYS A 4 -59.51 1.05 42.75
CA LYS A 4 -58.79 0.85 41.50
C LYS A 4 -58.23 2.19 41.03
N ILE A 5 -56.93 2.25 40.73
CA ILE A 5 -56.37 3.23 39.79
C ILE A 5 -55.78 2.41 38.65
N SER A 6 -56.41 2.50 37.48
CA SER A 6 -55.94 1.88 36.23
C SER A 6 -54.85 2.75 35.61
N GLY A 7 -53.62 2.24 35.59
CA GLY A 7 -52.53 2.79 34.79
C GLY A 7 -52.09 1.74 33.76
N THR A 8 -52.39 1.99 32.49
CA THR A 8 -52.00 1.14 31.37
C THR A 8 -50.50 1.29 31.10
N ILE A 9 -49.70 0.31 31.51
CA ILE A 9 -48.29 0.19 31.09
C ILE A 9 -48.27 -0.41 29.69
N LYS A 10 -48.03 0.41 28.66
CA LYS A 10 -47.67 -0.10 27.33
C LYS A 10 -46.25 -0.67 27.42
N LYS A 11 -46.13 -2.00 27.48
CA LYS A 11 -44.88 -2.71 27.22
C LYS A 11 -44.59 -2.64 25.72
N THR A 12 -43.78 -1.68 25.28
CA THR A 12 -43.11 -1.76 23.97
C THR A 12 -41.97 -2.77 24.10
N ALA A 13 -42.23 -4.01 23.70
CA ALA A 13 -41.19 -4.99 23.47
C ALA A 13 -40.36 -4.54 22.25
N TRP A 14 -39.10 -4.19 22.47
CA TRP A 14 -38.14 -4.07 21.38
C TRP A 14 -37.77 -5.50 20.94
N PRO A 15 -37.84 -5.81 19.64
CA PRO A 15 -37.36 -7.10 19.17
C PRO A 15 -35.83 -7.09 19.29
N VAL A 16 -35.29 -7.95 20.15
CA VAL A 16 -33.88 -8.33 20.11
C VAL A 16 -33.72 -9.15 18.83
N LEU A 17 -33.28 -8.49 17.75
CA LEU A 17 -32.88 -9.15 16.53
C LEU A 17 -31.55 -9.84 16.83
N PHE A 18 -31.58 -11.14 17.12
CA PHE A 18 -30.38 -11.96 16.98
C PHE A 18 -30.01 -11.94 15.49
N LEU A 19 -28.98 -11.16 15.12
CA LEU A 19 -28.25 -11.45 13.90
C LEU A 19 -27.62 -12.83 14.10
N ALA A 20 -28.24 -13.84 13.50
CA ALA A 20 -27.54 -15.07 13.20
C ALA A 20 -26.43 -14.71 12.21
N LEU A 21 -25.19 -14.73 12.68
CA LEU A 21 -24.04 -14.95 11.79
C LEU A 21 -24.34 -16.25 11.05
N SER A 22 -24.77 -16.13 9.80
CA SER A 22 -24.90 -17.27 8.91
C SER A 22 -23.49 -17.72 8.57
N GLY A 23 -22.86 -18.48 9.47
CA GLY A 23 -21.84 -19.42 9.05
C GLY A 23 -22.51 -20.33 8.04
N ALA A 24 -22.14 -20.21 6.76
CA ALA A 24 -22.59 -21.17 5.76
C ALA A 24 -22.21 -22.56 6.29
N ALA A 25 -23.22 -23.38 6.60
CA ALA A 25 -22.99 -24.78 6.91
C ALA A 25 -22.51 -25.42 5.61
N TYR A 26 -21.19 -25.55 5.45
CA TYR A 26 -20.59 -26.27 4.34
C TYR A 26 -21.10 -27.71 4.39
N ALA A 27 -21.60 -28.23 3.28
CA ALA A 27 -22.00 -29.62 3.21
C ALA A 27 -20.79 -30.51 3.52
N ASP A 28 -20.96 -31.47 4.44
CA ASP A 28 -19.97 -32.52 4.70
C ASP A 28 -19.66 -33.23 3.37
N GLY A 29 -18.47 -33.00 2.81
CA GLY A 29 -18.01 -33.59 1.55
C GLY A 29 -17.52 -32.63 0.47
N ASP A 30 -17.80 -31.32 0.56
CA ASP A 30 -17.31 -30.35 -0.44
C ASP A 30 -15.85 -29.96 -0.18
N ALA A 31 -15.01 -29.96 -1.22
CA ALA A 31 -13.63 -29.51 -1.13
C ALA A 31 -13.50 -28.02 -0.74
N PRO A 32 -12.47 -27.65 0.04
CA PRO A 32 -12.11 -26.24 0.21
C PRO A 32 -11.92 -25.54 -1.14
N ARG A 33 -12.12 -24.23 -1.20
CA ARG A 33 -11.94 -23.40 -2.40
C ARG A 33 -10.92 -22.29 -2.18
N VAL A 34 -10.22 -21.93 -3.25
CA VAL A 34 -9.16 -20.90 -3.25
C VAL A 34 -9.60 -19.68 -4.08
N GLU A 35 -10.68 -19.04 -3.67
CA GLU A 35 -11.37 -18.03 -4.48
C GLU A 35 -10.53 -16.76 -4.70
N GLN A 36 -9.71 -16.38 -3.72
CA GLN A 36 -8.86 -15.19 -3.78
C GLN A 36 -7.49 -15.45 -4.45
N GLY A 37 -7.22 -16.69 -4.87
CA GLY A 37 -5.98 -17.04 -5.57
C GLY A 37 -4.74 -17.06 -4.67
N ILE A 38 -3.60 -16.65 -5.24
CA ILE A 38 -2.28 -16.71 -4.64
C ILE A 38 -1.62 -15.33 -4.77
N GLN A 39 -0.84 -14.95 -3.76
CA GLN A 39 -0.01 -13.76 -3.80
C GLN A 39 1.41 -14.08 -3.31
N PHE A 40 2.39 -13.33 -3.78
CA PHE A 40 3.77 -13.38 -3.28
C PHE A 40 4.16 -12.05 -2.67
N GLY A 41 5.00 -12.07 -1.65
CA GLY A 41 5.52 -10.83 -1.08
C GLY A 41 6.80 -11.00 -0.29
N ASP A 42 7.41 -9.86 0.04
CA ASP A 42 8.70 -9.75 0.72
C ASP A 42 9.75 -10.74 0.18
N VAL A 43 9.82 -10.84 -1.15
CA VAL A 43 10.85 -11.61 -1.85
C VAL A 43 12.19 -10.94 -1.59
N SER A 44 13.15 -11.73 -1.15
CA SER A 44 14.51 -11.29 -0.79
C SER A 44 15.48 -12.44 -1.03
N GLU A 45 16.78 -12.23 -0.78
CA GLU A 45 17.78 -13.28 -0.98
C GLU A 45 17.39 -14.57 -0.24
N GLY A 46 17.07 -15.61 -1.02
CA GLY A 46 16.73 -16.93 -0.53
C GLY A 46 15.35 -17.10 0.10
N ARG A 47 14.49 -16.08 0.08
CA ARG A 47 13.17 -16.14 0.75
C ARG A 47 12.04 -15.49 -0.03
N ALA A 48 10.82 -15.98 0.18
CA ALA A 48 9.59 -15.42 -0.38
C ALA A 48 8.40 -15.80 0.49
N VAL A 49 7.49 -14.87 0.76
CA VAL A 49 6.19 -15.18 1.36
C VAL A 49 5.24 -15.63 0.27
N VAL A 50 4.59 -16.77 0.48
CA VAL A 50 3.45 -17.24 -0.30
C VAL A 50 2.19 -17.04 0.54
N TRP A 51 1.23 -16.30 0.02
CA TRP A 51 -0.07 -16.05 0.66
C TRP A 51 -1.18 -16.69 -0.16
N SER A 52 -2.19 -17.24 0.54
CA SER A 52 -3.44 -17.66 -0.07
C SER A 52 -4.56 -17.67 0.98
N ARG A 53 -5.81 -17.82 0.55
CA ARG A 53 -6.99 -17.86 1.41
C ARG A 53 -7.91 -19.01 1.02
N SER A 54 -8.40 -19.73 2.02
CA SER A 54 -9.46 -20.74 1.85
C SER A 54 -10.84 -20.13 2.12
N ASP A 55 -11.90 -20.75 1.60
CA ASP A 55 -13.28 -20.41 1.98
C ASP A 55 -13.69 -20.91 3.38
N ARG A 56 -12.92 -21.81 3.99
CA ARG A 56 -13.27 -22.54 5.23
C ARG A 56 -12.02 -22.98 6.01
N PRO A 57 -12.15 -23.54 7.22
CA PRO A 57 -11.01 -24.10 7.94
C PRO A 57 -10.28 -25.16 7.12
N ALA A 58 -9.00 -24.93 6.82
CA ALA A 58 -8.20 -25.82 5.99
C ALA A 58 -6.70 -25.67 6.26
N ARG A 59 -5.90 -26.61 5.76
CA ARG A 59 -4.44 -26.62 5.82
C ARG A 59 -3.87 -26.15 4.49
N LEU A 60 -3.04 -25.11 4.50
CA LEU A 60 -2.29 -24.70 3.31
C LEU A 60 -1.21 -25.73 2.97
N TRP A 61 -1.09 -26.06 1.69
CA TRP A 61 0.04 -26.77 1.12
C TRP A 61 0.65 -25.94 0.00
N VAL A 62 1.98 -25.93 -0.08
CA VAL A 62 2.74 -25.21 -1.11
C VAL A 62 3.66 -26.20 -1.81
N GLU A 63 3.54 -26.35 -3.12
CA GLU A 63 4.51 -27.07 -3.94
C GLU A 63 5.24 -26.06 -4.82
N TYR A 64 6.57 -26.12 -4.87
CA TYR A 64 7.33 -25.24 -5.75
C TYR A 64 8.47 -25.97 -6.46
N ALA A 65 8.78 -25.51 -7.67
CA ALA A 65 9.85 -26.03 -8.51
C ALA A 65 10.54 -24.89 -9.28
N PHE A 66 11.68 -25.22 -9.89
CA PHE A 66 12.45 -24.29 -10.74
C PHE A 66 12.29 -24.62 -12.23
N ASN A 67 11.20 -25.32 -12.56
CA ASN A 67 10.77 -25.67 -13.91
C ASN A 67 9.23 -25.77 -13.93
N PRO A 68 8.58 -25.44 -15.07
CA PRO A 68 7.12 -25.42 -15.17
C PRO A 68 6.48 -26.82 -15.12
N GLU A 69 7.25 -27.89 -15.34
CA GLU A 69 6.79 -29.28 -15.26
C GLU A 69 6.70 -29.80 -13.82
N PHE A 70 7.20 -29.06 -12.84
CA PHE A 70 7.30 -29.47 -11.42
C PHE A 70 8.10 -30.77 -11.21
N THR A 71 9.10 -31.01 -12.07
CA THR A 71 10.09 -32.06 -11.82
C THR A 71 10.97 -31.67 -10.63
N ASP A 72 11.25 -32.63 -9.73
CA ASP A 72 11.97 -32.44 -8.47
C ASP A 72 11.39 -31.33 -7.56
N ALA A 73 10.05 -31.16 -7.61
CA ALA A 73 9.36 -30.17 -6.81
C ALA A 73 9.53 -30.42 -5.31
N LYS A 74 9.57 -29.32 -4.55
CA LYS A 74 9.58 -29.32 -3.09
C LYS A 74 8.18 -29.04 -2.59
N VAL A 75 7.71 -29.87 -1.67
CA VAL A 75 6.41 -29.70 -1.02
C VAL A 75 6.61 -29.23 0.42
N VAL A 76 5.95 -28.14 0.78
CA VAL A 76 5.95 -27.54 2.11
C VAL A 76 4.55 -27.63 2.68
N ARG A 77 4.46 -28.20 3.88
CA ARG A 77 3.22 -28.21 4.66
C ARG A 77 3.09 -26.87 5.39
N GLY A 78 2.10 -26.08 5.01
CA GLY A 78 1.88 -24.72 5.52
C GLY A 78 1.06 -24.64 6.81
N PRO A 79 0.77 -23.42 7.28
CA PRO A 79 -0.09 -23.21 8.45
C PRO A 79 -1.55 -23.55 8.16
N HIS A 80 -2.38 -23.50 9.21
CA HIS A 80 -3.83 -23.58 9.05
C HIS A 80 -4.39 -22.21 8.65
N ALA A 81 -5.34 -22.22 7.71
CA ALA A 81 -6.29 -21.15 7.48
C ALA A 81 -7.49 -21.39 8.40
N LEU A 82 -7.70 -20.52 9.39
CA LEU A 82 -8.79 -20.62 10.37
C LEU A 82 -9.63 -19.35 10.36
N GLU A 83 -10.82 -19.41 10.94
CA GLU A 83 -11.74 -18.27 11.04
C GLU A 83 -11.10 -17.03 11.67
N LEU A 84 -10.21 -17.24 12.65
CA LEU A 84 -9.48 -16.17 13.33
C LEU A 84 -8.73 -15.25 12.37
N THR A 85 -8.17 -15.78 11.28
CA THR A 85 -7.38 -15.04 10.28
C THR A 85 -8.16 -14.75 9.00
N ASP A 86 -9.50 -14.83 9.05
CA ASP A 86 -10.38 -14.88 7.87
C ASP A 86 -9.92 -15.91 6.85
N TYR A 87 -9.45 -17.07 7.33
CA TYR A 87 -8.97 -18.18 6.53
C TYR A 87 -7.78 -17.84 5.61
N THR A 88 -7.08 -16.74 5.88
CA THR A 88 -5.80 -16.43 5.23
C THR A 88 -4.68 -17.29 5.82
N ALA A 89 -3.71 -17.64 4.98
CA ALA A 89 -2.54 -18.41 5.37
C ALA A 89 -1.30 -17.90 4.62
N ARG A 90 -0.17 -17.82 5.33
CA ARG A 90 1.12 -17.38 4.80
C ARG A 90 2.21 -18.41 5.06
N GLN A 91 2.94 -18.81 4.03
CA GLN A 91 4.10 -19.68 4.15
C GLN A 91 5.35 -18.94 3.69
N ASP A 92 6.33 -18.83 4.57
CA ASP A 92 7.65 -18.29 4.21
C ASP A 92 8.51 -19.41 3.63
N LEU A 93 8.84 -19.31 2.34
CA LEU A 93 9.77 -20.20 1.67
C LEU A 93 11.20 -19.74 1.98
N VAL A 94 12.09 -20.71 2.20
CA VAL A 94 13.49 -20.46 2.55
C VAL A 94 14.43 -21.33 1.71
N GLY A 95 15.66 -20.88 1.52
CA GLY A 95 16.66 -21.58 0.73
C GLY A 95 16.35 -21.58 -0.76
N LEU A 96 15.69 -20.53 -1.24
CA LEU A 96 15.49 -20.32 -2.67
C LEU A 96 16.84 -19.97 -3.35
N PRO A 97 17.13 -20.49 -4.54
CA PRO A 97 18.28 -20.04 -5.33
C PRO A 97 18.09 -18.59 -5.77
N SER A 98 19.16 -17.94 -6.20
CA SER A 98 19.11 -16.61 -6.82
C SER A 98 19.08 -16.71 -8.35
N GLY A 99 18.48 -15.73 -9.01
CA GLY A 99 18.40 -15.64 -10.48
C GLY A 99 17.57 -16.77 -11.10
N LYS A 100 16.47 -17.16 -10.45
CA LYS A 100 15.63 -18.30 -10.87
C LYS A 100 14.15 -17.95 -10.86
N ASP A 101 13.47 -18.41 -11.92
CA ASP A 101 12.03 -18.55 -11.91
C ASP A 101 11.62 -19.65 -10.92
N VAL A 102 10.63 -19.32 -10.10
CA VAL A 102 10.01 -20.21 -9.12
C VAL A 102 8.56 -20.39 -9.52
N TYR A 103 8.19 -21.62 -9.87
CA TYR A 103 6.81 -22.01 -10.17
C TYR A 103 6.19 -22.56 -8.90
N VAL A 104 5.00 -22.09 -8.54
CA VAL A 104 4.35 -22.41 -7.27
C VAL A 104 2.93 -22.89 -7.52
N LYS A 105 2.53 -23.94 -6.81
CA LYS A 105 1.14 -24.36 -6.62
C LYS A 105 0.78 -24.22 -5.16
N VAL A 106 -0.43 -23.75 -4.89
CA VAL A 106 -1.02 -23.85 -3.56
C VAL A 106 -2.38 -24.50 -3.63
N TRP A 107 -2.69 -25.32 -2.63
CA TRP A 107 -4.01 -25.88 -2.42
C TRP A 107 -4.30 -25.98 -0.94
N PHE A 108 -5.57 -26.14 -0.61
CA PHE A 108 -6.03 -26.32 0.76
C PHE A 108 -6.56 -27.73 0.96
N GLU A 109 -6.14 -28.35 2.05
CA GLU A 109 -6.59 -29.68 2.50
C GLU A 109 -7.56 -29.52 3.67
N ASP A 110 -8.71 -30.17 3.61
CA ASP A 110 -9.71 -30.17 4.67
C ASP A 110 -9.14 -30.75 5.99
N LEU A 111 -9.46 -30.13 7.13
CA LEU A 111 -8.93 -30.53 8.43
C LEU A 111 -9.52 -31.85 8.97
N THR A 112 -10.68 -32.25 8.46
CA THR A 112 -11.41 -33.45 8.87
C THR A 112 -11.24 -34.61 7.88
N ASN A 113 -10.90 -34.32 6.62
CA ASN A 113 -10.72 -35.32 5.59
C ASN A 113 -9.59 -34.95 4.60
N ALA A 114 -8.40 -35.50 4.79
CA ALA A 114 -7.24 -35.22 3.93
C ALA A 114 -7.40 -35.66 2.45
N ARG A 115 -8.45 -36.42 2.10
CA ARG A 115 -8.76 -36.73 0.68
C ARG A 115 -9.48 -35.56 -0.01
N ASN A 116 -10.03 -34.64 0.77
CA ASN A 116 -10.79 -33.50 0.30
C ASN A 116 -9.86 -32.29 0.17
N LYS A 117 -9.48 -31.97 -1.07
CA LYS A 117 -8.50 -30.92 -1.39
C LYS A 117 -9.08 -29.98 -2.42
N SER A 118 -8.78 -28.69 -2.29
CA SER A 118 -9.10 -27.72 -3.32
C SER A 118 -8.37 -28.05 -4.63
N GLU A 119 -8.91 -27.54 -5.74
CA GLU A 119 -8.11 -27.39 -6.95
C GLU A 119 -6.89 -26.50 -6.64
N PRO A 120 -5.70 -26.82 -7.16
CA PRO A 120 -4.52 -26.01 -6.96
C PRO A 120 -4.62 -24.72 -7.79
N VAL A 121 -4.21 -23.60 -7.19
CA VAL A 121 -3.97 -22.35 -7.94
C VAL A 121 -2.47 -22.19 -8.16
N LEU A 122 -2.12 -21.67 -9.33
CA LEU A 122 -0.74 -21.54 -9.79
C LEU A 122 -0.29 -20.09 -9.70
N GLY A 123 0.99 -19.90 -9.39
CA GLY A 123 1.68 -18.63 -9.55
C GLY A 123 3.14 -18.85 -9.92
N ARG A 124 3.82 -17.77 -10.25
CA ARG A 124 5.26 -17.78 -10.51
C ARG A 124 5.88 -16.45 -10.08
N PHE A 125 7.16 -16.47 -9.76
CA PHE A 125 7.94 -15.24 -9.57
C PHE A 125 9.42 -15.49 -9.88
N HIS A 126 10.19 -14.41 -10.00
CA HIS A 126 11.64 -14.48 -10.19
C HIS A 126 12.38 -14.10 -8.91
N THR A 127 13.36 -14.91 -8.52
CA THR A 127 14.33 -14.54 -7.48
C THR A 127 15.47 -13.75 -8.10
N ILE A 128 15.75 -12.55 -7.61
CA ILE A 128 16.72 -11.65 -8.25
C ILE A 128 18.17 -12.16 -8.07
N GLY A 129 18.91 -12.25 -9.16
CA GLY A 129 20.32 -12.62 -9.20
C GLY A 129 21.28 -11.48 -8.81
N LYS A 130 22.52 -11.82 -8.43
CA LYS A 130 23.54 -10.82 -8.03
C LYS A 130 24.11 -9.99 -9.19
N ARG A 131 23.91 -10.43 -10.43
CA ARG A 131 24.43 -9.81 -11.67
C ARG A 131 23.32 -9.72 -12.72
N GLU A 132 22.13 -9.37 -12.26
CA GLU A 132 20.93 -9.27 -13.06
C GLU A 132 20.45 -7.83 -13.03
N ASP A 133 19.88 -7.36 -14.14
CA ASP A 133 19.16 -6.08 -14.15
C ASP A 133 17.98 -6.17 -13.19
N ILE A 134 17.64 -5.06 -12.55
CA ILE A 134 16.48 -5.01 -11.67
C ILE A 134 15.37 -4.23 -12.37
N ARG A 135 14.19 -4.82 -12.50
CA ARG A 135 12.97 -4.13 -12.92
C ARG A 135 11.90 -4.28 -11.86
N PHE A 136 11.33 -3.17 -11.42
CA PHE A 136 10.16 -3.17 -10.55
C PHE A 136 9.19 -2.05 -10.91
N VAL A 137 7.97 -2.16 -10.43
CA VAL A 137 6.93 -1.14 -10.59
C VAL A 137 6.47 -0.63 -9.23
N TRP A 138 5.87 0.56 -9.18
CA TRP A 138 5.28 1.12 -7.95
C TRP A 138 4.03 1.95 -8.24
N GLY A 139 3.19 2.13 -7.22
CA GLY A 139 1.99 2.95 -7.23
C GLY A 139 1.12 2.73 -6.00
N GLY A 140 -0.01 3.43 -5.91
CA GLY A 140 -1.00 3.32 -4.82
C GLY A 140 -2.43 3.56 -5.32
N ASP A 141 -3.38 3.72 -4.39
CA ASP A 141 -4.73 4.23 -4.68
C ASP A 141 -5.62 3.27 -5.50
N THR A 142 -6.09 2.20 -4.85
CA THR A 142 -6.90 1.15 -5.48
C THR A 142 -8.34 1.09 -4.97
N ALA A 143 -9.28 1.24 -5.90
CA ALA A 143 -10.74 1.22 -5.70
C ALA A 143 -11.29 2.39 -4.85
N GLY A 144 -10.75 3.59 -5.06
CA GLY A 144 -11.06 4.80 -4.30
C GLY A 144 -12.15 5.70 -4.86
N GLN A 145 -12.67 6.58 -4.00
CA GLN A 145 -13.66 7.63 -4.30
C GLN A 145 -14.90 7.15 -5.07
N GLY A 146 -15.29 5.89 -4.90
CA GLY A 146 -16.47 5.26 -5.52
C GLY A 146 -16.22 4.66 -6.91
N TRP A 147 -14.97 4.64 -7.39
CA TRP A 147 -14.56 3.97 -8.62
C TRP A 147 -13.98 2.59 -8.31
N GLY A 148 -14.87 1.61 -8.16
CA GLY A 148 -14.51 0.20 -7.95
C GLY A 148 -14.32 -0.58 -9.24
N ILE A 149 -14.57 -1.88 -9.17
CA ILE A 149 -14.43 -2.82 -10.30
C ILE A 149 -15.59 -2.64 -11.27
N ASN A 150 -15.28 -2.25 -12.50
CA ASN A 150 -16.24 -2.23 -13.61
C ASN A 150 -15.85 -3.26 -14.66
N THR A 151 -16.56 -4.39 -14.68
CA THR A 151 -16.28 -5.51 -15.60
C THR A 151 -16.51 -5.14 -17.06
N ALA A 152 -17.45 -4.25 -17.37
CA ALA A 152 -17.67 -3.76 -18.74
C ALA A 152 -16.52 -2.88 -19.25
N PHE A 153 -15.80 -2.19 -18.36
CA PHE A 153 -14.57 -1.48 -18.69
C PHE A 153 -13.34 -2.40 -18.84
N GLY A 154 -13.46 -3.65 -18.40
CA GLY A 154 -12.37 -4.64 -18.34
C GLY A 154 -11.73 -4.78 -16.95
N GLY A 155 -12.38 -4.30 -15.89
CA GLY A 155 -11.85 -4.33 -14.52
C GLY A 155 -10.72 -3.31 -14.29
N MET A 156 -9.85 -3.59 -13.33
CA MET A 156 -8.70 -2.77 -12.97
C MET A 156 -7.51 -2.98 -13.93
N LYS A 157 -7.66 -2.55 -15.18
CA LYS A 157 -6.70 -2.82 -16.29
C LYS A 157 -5.26 -2.39 -16.02
N ILE A 158 -5.02 -1.43 -15.12
CA ILE A 158 -3.65 -0.99 -14.81
C ILE A 158 -2.79 -2.14 -14.28
N TYR A 159 -3.38 -3.07 -13.52
CA TYR A 159 -2.68 -4.24 -12.99
C TYR A 159 -2.24 -5.19 -14.11
N GLU A 160 -3.01 -5.27 -15.20
CA GLU A 160 -2.59 -6.00 -16.40
C GLU A 160 -1.44 -5.28 -17.12
N ALA A 161 -1.49 -3.94 -17.24
CA ALA A 161 -0.40 -3.16 -17.82
C ALA A 161 0.92 -3.33 -17.02
N MET A 162 0.84 -3.27 -15.69
CA MET A 162 1.97 -3.55 -14.80
C MET A 162 2.46 -5.00 -14.92
N ARG A 163 1.56 -5.99 -14.98
CA ARG A 163 1.94 -7.41 -15.16
C ARG A 163 2.71 -7.63 -16.47
N LEU A 164 2.25 -7.00 -17.55
CA LEU A 164 2.86 -7.10 -18.89
C LEU A 164 4.22 -6.39 -19.02
N ALA A 165 4.55 -5.47 -18.11
CA ALA A 165 5.91 -4.94 -17.98
C ALA A 165 6.93 -5.97 -17.48
N GLN A 166 6.44 -7.12 -16.98
CA GLN A 166 7.21 -8.22 -16.40
C GLN A 166 8.17 -7.77 -15.29
N PRO A 167 7.70 -7.01 -14.28
CA PRO A 167 8.54 -6.61 -13.16
C PRO A 167 8.89 -7.82 -12.28
N GLN A 168 10.04 -7.76 -11.63
CA GLN A 168 10.43 -8.75 -10.62
C GLN A 168 9.69 -8.56 -9.30
N PHE A 169 9.23 -7.34 -9.00
CA PHE A 169 8.35 -7.03 -7.86
C PHE A 169 7.60 -5.70 -8.06
N PHE A 170 6.62 -5.46 -7.18
CA PHE A 170 5.83 -4.24 -7.08
C PHE A 170 5.91 -3.64 -5.67
N ILE A 171 6.04 -2.32 -5.58
CA ILE A 171 5.89 -1.58 -4.34
C ILE A 171 4.47 -1.01 -4.29
N GLN A 172 3.65 -1.52 -3.36
CA GLN A 172 2.33 -0.96 -3.05
C GLN A 172 2.51 0.15 -2.02
N SER A 173 2.42 1.40 -2.46
CA SER A 173 2.73 2.60 -1.67
C SER A 173 1.57 3.09 -0.79
N GLY A 174 0.62 2.21 -0.46
CA GLY A 174 -0.55 2.53 0.36
C GLY A 174 -1.82 2.70 -0.45
N ASP A 175 -2.93 2.97 0.24
CA ASP A 175 -4.28 2.98 -0.32
C ASP A 175 -4.57 1.71 -1.14
N SER A 176 -4.11 0.57 -0.62
CA SER A 176 -4.36 -0.76 -1.16
C SER A 176 -5.85 -1.12 -1.14
N VAL A 177 -6.62 -0.42 -0.31
CA VAL A 177 -8.08 -0.39 -0.24
C VAL A 177 -8.57 0.99 0.20
N TYR A 178 -9.85 1.30 -0.06
CA TYR A 178 -10.51 2.47 0.51
C TYR A 178 -11.60 2.09 1.51
N SER A 179 -11.25 1.92 2.78
CA SER A 179 -12.16 1.51 3.84
C SER A 179 -13.25 2.54 4.16
N ASP A 180 -13.04 3.79 3.80
CA ASP A 180 -13.85 4.95 4.16
C ASP A 180 -14.60 5.59 2.97
N SER A 181 -14.45 5.03 1.78
CA SER A 181 -15.11 5.45 0.56
C SER A 181 -16.13 4.40 0.11
N PRO A 182 -17.44 4.62 0.34
CA PRO A 182 -18.48 3.74 -0.17
C PRO A 182 -18.46 3.61 -1.69
N ILE A 183 -18.67 2.41 -2.19
CA ILE A 183 -18.83 2.08 -3.61
C ILE A 183 -20.31 1.83 -3.89
N THR A 184 -20.92 2.70 -4.68
CA THR A 184 -22.30 2.53 -5.14
C THR A 184 -22.36 1.72 -6.42
N ALA A 185 -23.48 1.03 -6.68
CA ALA A 185 -23.64 0.19 -7.87
C ALA A 185 -23.43 0.97 -9.18
N THR A 186 -23.81 2.24 -9.22
CA THR A 186 -23.56 3.13 -10.35
C THR A 186 -23.08 4.49 -9.90
N LYS A 187 -22.27 5.13 -10.76
CA LYS A 187 -21.79 6.51 -10.59
C LYS A 187 -21.66 7.19 -11.95
N PRO A 188 -22.14 8.43 -12.14
CA PRO A 188 -21.95 9.16 -13.40
C PRO A 188 -20.48 9.54 -13.59
N ALA A 189 -19.94 9.27 -14.77
CA ALA A 189 -18.59 9.67 -15.17
C ALA A 189 -18.59 11.02 -15.91
N GLU A 190 -17.42 11.65 -15.96
CA GLU A 190 -17.20 12.96 -16.58
C GLU A 190 -17.54 13.00 -18.08
N ASN A 191 -17.48 11.86 -18.77
CA ASN A 191 -17.76 11.72 -20.19
C ASN A 191 -19.25 11.50 -20.51
N GLY A 192 -20.13 11.59 -19.51
CA GLY A 192 -21.57 11.35 -19.63
C GLY A 192 -21.98 9.88 -19.62
N GLN A 193 -21.04 8.94 -19.51
CA GLN A 193 -21.33 7.52 -19.32
C GLN A 193 -21.61 7.20 -17.85
N ILE A 194 -22.16 6.01 -17.60
CA ILE A 194 -22.31 5.46 -16.25
C ILE A 194 -21.19 4.44 -16.00
N TRP A 195 -20.49 4.62 -14.89
CA TRP A 195 -19.64 3.59 -14.33
C TRP A 195 -20.50 2.62 -13.51
N THR A 196 -20.38 1.33 -13.79
CA THR A 196 -21.13 0.28 -13.09
C THR A 196 -20.15 -0.54 -12.28
N ASN A 197 -20.23 -0.41 -10.96
CA ASN A 197 -19.39 -1.16 -10.04
C ASN A 197 -20.00 -2.54 -9.77
N LEU A 198 -19.14 -3.55 -9.63
CA LEU A 198 -19.44 -4.65 -8.73
C LEU A 198 -19.56 -4.08 -7.31
N VAL A 199 -20.55 -4.53 -6.55
CA VAL A 199 -20.74 -4.16 -5.14
C VAL A 199 -20.90 -5.43 -4.35
N GLU A 200 -20.13 -5.54 -3.27
CA GLU A 200 -20.12 -6.67 -2.36
C GLU A 200 -20.14 -6.20 -0.91
N TYR A 201 -20.29 -7.14 0.02
CA TYR A 201 -20.22 -6.84 1.44
C TYR A 201 -18.89 -6.15 1.81
N GLY A 202 -18.99 -5.08 2.60
CA GLY A 202 -17.85 -4.33 3.12
C GLY A 202 -17.45 -3.12 2.28
N VAL A 203 -18.00 -2.96 1.06
CA VAL A 203 -17.71 -1.78 0.21
C VAL A 203 -18.83 -0.76 0.09
N ASP A 204 -20.06 -1.13 0.42
CA ASP A 204 -21.27 -0.32 0.25
C ASP A 204 -21.42 0.83 1.26
N LYS A 205 -20.67 0.78 2.36
CA LYS A 205 -20.53 1.85 3.36
C LYS A 205 -19.10 1.93 3.90
N VAL A 206 -18.82 2.90 4.77
CA VAL A 206 -17.55 2.94 5.51
C VAL A 206 -17.38 1.70 6.38
N ALA A 207 -16.17 1.16 6.42
CA ALA A 207 -15.82 0.01 7.24
C ALA A 207 -15.66 0.44 8.70
N GLU A 208 -16.31 -0.31 9.58
CA GLU A 208 -16.31 -0.05 11.01
C GLU A 208 -15.99 -1.32 11.80
N THR A 209 -16.39 -2.48 11.28
CA THR A 209 -16.11 -3.81 11.86
C THR A 209 -14.93 -4.48 11.14
N LEU A 210 -14.27 -5.41 11.83
CA LEU A 210 -13.17 -6.18 11.24
C LEU A 210 -13.58 -6.90 9.94
N ASP A 211 -14.79 -7.45 9.88
CA ASP A 211 -15.27 -8.15 8.68
C ASP A 211 -15.54 -7.19 7.51
N GLU A 212 -15.92 -5.93 7.77
CA GLU A 212 -16.03 -4.91 6.73
C GLU A 212 -14.65 -4.50 6.20
N PHE A 213 -13.65 -4.32 7.08
CA PHE A 213 -12.27 -4.09 6.66
C PHE A 213 -11.73 -5.27 5.83
N ARG A 214 -11.96 -6.52 6.25
CA ARG A 214 -11.63 -7.72 5.47
C ARG A 214 -12.37 -7.76 4.13
N GLY A 215 -13.63 -7.30 4.10
CA GLY A 215 -14.44 -7.18 2.89
C GLY A 215 -13.80 -6.30 1.82
N ARG A 216 -13.14 -5.20 2.22
CA ARG A 216 -12.42 -4.30 1.32
C ARG A 216 -11.28 -4.99 0.58
N TYR A 217 -10.49 -5.81 1.27
CA TYR A 217 -9.42 -6.58 0.63
C TYR A 217 -9.95 -7.71 -0.26
N LYS A 218 -11.00 -8.41 0.20
CA LYS A 218 -11.68 -9.44 -0.63
C LYS A 218 -12.25 -8.86 -1.91
N TYR A 219 -12.79 -7.64 -1.85
CA TYR A 219 -13.35 -6.95 -3.01
C TYR A 219 -12.32 -6.77 -4.12
N ASN A 220 -11.12 -6.25 -3.80
CA ASN A 220 -10.07 -6.07 -4.81
C ASN A 220 -9.64 -7.41 -5.42
N LEU A 221 -9.67 -8.49 -4.64
CA LEU A 221 -9.40 -9.86 -5.08
C LEU A 221 -10.55 -10.49 -5.90
N LEU A 222 -11.64 -9.77 -6.20
CA LEU A 222 -12.62 -10.18 -7.21
C LEU A 222 -12.17 -9.81 -8.63
N ASP A 223 -11.29 -8.81 -8.77
CA ASP A 223 -10.81 -8.37 -10.08
C ASP A 223 -9.82 -9.37 -10.69
N GLU A 224 -10.09 -9.79 -11.93
CA GLU A 224 -9.25 -10.77 -12.61
C GLU A 224 -7.86 -10.23 -12.94
N ASN A 225 -7.71 -8.94 -13.26
CA ASN A 225 -6.39 -8.35 -13.53
C ASN A 225 -5.57 -8.31 -12.25
N TYR A 226 -6.18 -7.91 -11.12
CA TYR A 226 -5.52 -7.88 -9.82
C TYR A 226 -5.05 -9.28 -9.40
N ARG A 227 -5.89 -10.31 -9.53
CA ARG A 227 -5.51 -11.70 -9.23
C ARG A 227 -4.39 -12.24 -10.12
N ARG A 228 -4.43 -11.96 -11.44
CA ARG A 228 -3.36 -12.39 -12.36
C ARG A 228 -2.04 -11.69 -12.05
N PHE A 229 -2.10 -10.40 -11.73
CA PHE A 229 -0.94 -9.63 -11.30
C PHE A 229 -0.33 -10.24 -10.03
N ASN A 230 -1.12 -10.49 -9.00
CA ASN A 230 -0.64 -11.04 -7.74
C ASN A 230 -0.05 -12.46 -7.86
N ALA A 231 -0.52 -13.24 -8.85
CA ALA A 231 -0.02 -14.57 -9.15
C ALA A 231 1.32 -14.57 -9.91
N GLU A 232 1.79 -13.42 -10.39
CA GLU A 232 3.03 -13.30 -11.19
C GLU A 232 4.03 -12.27 -10.67
N VAL A 233 3.57 -11.28 -9.89
CA VAL A 233 4.38 -10.15 -9.43
C VAL A 233 4.40 -10.13 -7.89
N PRO A 234 5.54 -10.44 -7.27
CA PRO A 234 5.74 -10.26 -5.84
C PRO A 234 5.51 -8.82 -5.39
N GLN A 235 4.96 -8.66 -4.19
CA GLN A 235 4.56 -7.35 -3.68
C GLN A 235 5.31 -6.99 -2.40
N ILE A 236 5.67 -5.72 -2.28
CA ILE A 236 6.19 -5.07 -1.08
C ILE A 236 5.10 -4.10 -0.62
N TRP A 237 4.39 -4.46 0.45
CA TRP A 237 3.30 -3.63 0.95
C TRP A 237 3.77 -2.60 1.96
N GLN A 238 3.27 -1.39 1.76
CA GLN A 238 3.13 -0.27 2.69
C GLN A 238 1.63 0.04 2.80
N TRP A 239 1.25 0.79 3.83
CA TRP A 239 -0.11 1.32 3.98
C TRP A 239 -0.09 2.84 4.00
N ASP A 240 -1.26 3.44 3.82
CA ASP A 240 -1.49 4.87 3.96
C ASP A 240 -2.76 5.10 4.81
N ASP A 241 -3.53 6.16 4.57
CA ASP A 241 -4.69 6.49 5.39
C ASP A 241 -5.92 5.66 5.07
N HIS A 242 -6.17 5.37 3.79
CA HIS A 242 -7.44 4.79 3.39
C HIS A 242 -7.59 3.30 3.74
N GLU A 243 -6.53 2.63 4.19
CA GLU A 243 -6.66 1.37 4.92
C GLU A 243 -7.57 1.49 6.16
N VAL A 244 -7.58 2.67 6.81
CA VAL A 244 -8.37 2.98 8.01
C VAL A 244 -9.47 4.01 7.71
N VAL A 245 -9.07 5.28 7.54
CA VAL A 245 -9.94 6.44 7.29
C VAL A 245 -9.11 7.62 6.81
N ASN A 246 -9.62 8.40 5.84
CA ASN A 246 -8.95 9.57 5.27
C ASN A 246 -8.27 10.44 6.35
N ASN A 247 -7.01 10.78 6.12
CA ASN A 247 -6.18 11.69 6.89
C ASN A 247 -6.06 11.29 8.36
N TRP A 248 -5.98 9.99 8.68
CA TRP A 248 -5.97 9.58 10.08
C TRP A 248 -4.64 9.87 10.77
N SER A 249 -4.80 10.23 12.04
CA SER A 249 -3.82 10.14 13.13
C SER A 249 -4.63 9.80 14.39
N ASP A 250 -3.96 9.54 15.52
CA ASP A 250 -4.64 9.24 16.80
C ASP A 250 -5.61 10.36 17.25
N ALA A 251 -5.45 11.57 16.71
CA ALA A 251 -6.29 12.73 17.02
C ALA A 251 -7.46 12.95 16.04
N LYS A 252 -7.66 12.07 15.05
CA LYS A 252 -8.75 12.20 14.09
C LYS A 252 -10.10 12.19 14.82
N ASP A 253 -10.95 13.16 14.51
CA ASP A 253 -12.30 13.27 15.08
C ASP A 253 -13.36 12.95 14.02
N LEU A 254 -14.12 11.88 14.27
CA LEU A 254 -15.24 11.45 13.42
C LEU A 254 -16.60 11.87 13.97
N SER A 255 -16.66 12.63 15.08
CA SER A 255 -17.90 13.01 15.77
C SER A 255 -18.94 13.63 14.84
N ASN A 256 -18.50 14.46 13.89
CA ASN A 256 -19.35 15.17 12.94
C ASN A 256 -19.52 14.47 11.59
N ASP A 257 -18.94 13.29 11.39
CA ASP A 257 -19.09 12.53 10.15
C ASP A 257 -20.27 11.55 10.22
N PRO A 258 -21.43 11.84 9.60
CA PRO A 258 -22.61 10.99 9.74
C PRO A 258 -22.47 9.62 9.06
N ARG A 259 -21.40 9.40 8.27
CA ARG A 259 -21.14 8.08 7.64
C ARG A 259 -20.78 7.03 8.68
N TYR A 260 -20.16 7.44 9.79
CA TYR A 260 -19.67 6.57 10.85
C TYR A 260 -20.64 6.52 12.04
N THR A 261 -20.92 5.32 12.51
CA THR A 261 -21.55 5.05 13.81
C THR A 261 -20.51 4.86 14.92
N VAL A 262 -19.39 4.21 14.61
CA VAL A 262 -18.20 4.05 15.47
C VAL A 262 -17.32 5.29 15.31
N LYS A 263 -17.20 6.08 16.37
CA LYS A 263 -16.39 7.32 16.40
C LYS A 263 -14.99 7.13 16.97
N ASP A 264 -14.72 5.96 17.54
CA ASP A 264 -13.46 5.61 18.17
C ASP A 264 -12.44 5.21 17.10
N VAL A 265 -11.58 6.17 16.71
CA VAL A 265 -10.55 5.96 15.69
C VAL A 265 -9.53 4.90 16.10
N PRO A 266 -8.97 4.88 17.34
CA PRO A 266 -8.11 3.79 17.79
C PRO A 266 -8.73 2.39 17.60
N LEU A 267 -10.03 2.23 17.84
CA LEU A 267 -10.73 0.97 17.57
C LEU A 267 -10.79 0.62 16.08
N LEU A 268 -11.00 1.61 15.21
CA LEU A 268 -10.96 1.42 13.75
C LEU A 268 -9.55 1.04 13.29
N VAL A 269 -8.51 1.73 13.77
CA VAL A 269 -7.10 1.41 13.48
C VAL A 269 -6.78 -0.02 13.87
N ALA A 270 -7.17 -0.48 15.07
CA ALA A 270 -6.91 -1.85 15.50
C ALA A 270 -7.55 -2.91 14.57
N ARG A 271 -8.78 -2.66 14.10
CA ARG A 271 -9.49 -3.56 13.18
C ARG A 271 -8.90 -3.53 11.77
N ALA A 272 -8.61 -2.34 11.26
CA ALA A 272 -8.00 -2.14 9.95
C ALA A 272 -6.60 -2.77 9.88
N SER A 273 -5.80 -2.58 10.93
CA SER A 273 -4.43 -3.15 11.02
C SER A 273 -4.44 -4.67 11.02
N GLU A 274 -5.42 -5.30 11.71
CA GLU A 274 -5.58 -6.75 11.67
C GLU A 274 -5.93 -7.24 10.24
N ALA A 275 -6.90 -6.60 9.59
CA ALA A 275 -7.25 -6.94 8.20
C ALA A 275 -6.08 -6.71 7.23
N PHE A 276 -5.34 -5.61 7.37
CA PHE A 276 -4.13 -5.34 6.57
C PHE A 276 -3.11 -6.47 6.74
N ARG A 277 -2.78 -6.86 7.98
CA ARG A 277 -1.83 -7.94 8.26
C ARG A 277 -2.30 -9.29 7.74
N GLU A 278 -3.60 -9.56 7.69
CA GLU A 278 -4.16 -10.80 7.16
C GLU A 278 -4.01 -10.88 5.65
N TYR A 279 -4.26 -9.78 4.91
CA TYR A 279 -4.34 -9.78 3.45
C TYR A 279 -3.06 -9.37 2.74
N ALA A 280 -2.19 -8.59 3.38
CA ALA A 280 -0.90 -8.24 2.85
C ALA A 280 0.03 -9.47 2.84
N PRO A 281 0.73 -9.77 1.73
CA PRO A 281 1.72 -10.85 1.66
C PRO A 281 3.04 -10.48 2.33
N LEU A 282 2.97 -9.80 3.49
CA LEU A 282 4.12 -9.38 4.29
C LEU A 282 4.61 -10.49 5.20
N ARG A 283 5.93 -10.50 5.44
CA ARG A 283 6.54 -11.35 6.47
C ARG A 283 6.24 -10.73 7.83
N PRO A 284 5.63 -11.47 8.77
CA PRO A 284 5.43 -10.96 10.12
C PRO A 284 6.75 -10.55 10.75
N HIS A 285 6.76 -9.41 11.44
CA HIS A 285 7.92 -9.00 12.23
C HIS A 285 8.04 -9.87 13.49
N THR A 286 9.04 -9.56 14.30
CA THR A 286 9.27 -10.21 15.59
C THR A 286 8.11 -9.95 16.57
N ALA A 287 7.96 -10.83 17.57
CA ALA A 287 6.83 -10.76 18.51
C ALA A 287 6.80 -9.49 19.38
N ASP A 288 7.90 -8.76 19.47
CA ASP A 288 8.04 -7.46 20.14
C ASP A 288 7.60 -6.26 19.29
N GLU A 289 7.51 -6.42 17.97
CA GLU A 289 7.04 -5.39 17.04
C GLU A 289 5.99 -5.95 16.05
N PRO A 290 4.91 -6.59 16.52
CA PRO A 290 4.01 -7.36 15.66
C PRO A 290 3.25 -6.51 14.63
N ASP A 291 3.10 -5.22 14.90
CA ASP A 291 2.37 -4.25 14.06
C ASP A 291 3.28 -3.44 13.13
N ARG A 292 4.60 -3.68 13.17
CA ARG A 292 5.56 -2.89 12.40
C ARG A 292 5.48 -3.18 10.91
N ILE A 293 5.32 -2.11 10.12
CA ILE A 293 5.29 -2.15 8.65
C ILE A 293 6.65 -1.76 8.05
N TYR A 294 7.29 -0.71 8.58
CA TYR A 294 8.55 -0.19 8.05
C TYR A 294 9.68 -1.22 8.14
N ARG A 295 10.37 -1.46 7.00
CA ARG A 295 11.41 -2.49 6.87
C ARG A 295 12.32 -2.24 5.68
N LYS A 296 13.44 -2.95 5.62
CA LYS A 296 14.38 -2.90 4.50
C LYS A 296 14.36 -4.22 3.75
N ILE A 297 14.26 -4.16 2.42
CA ILE A 297 14.38 -5.32 1.54
C ILE A 297 15.58 -5.09 0.61
N ALA A 298 16.50 -6.05 0.60
CA ALA A 298 17.77 -5.94 -0.13
C ALA A 298 17.78 -6.83 -1.38
N TYR A 299 18.25 -6.28 -2.49
CA TYR A 299 18.37 -6.95 -3.78
C TYR A 299 19.80 -6.83 -4.31
N GLY A 300 20.64 -7.75 -3.84
CA GLY A 300 22.04 -7.82 -4.23
C GLY A 300 22.81 -6.51 -3.95
N PRO A 301 23.83 -6.18 -4.75
CA PRO A 301 24.62 -4.96 -4.58
C PRO A 301 23.97 -3.72 -5.20
N LEU A 302 22.83 -3.84 -5.89
CA LEU A 302 22.27 -2.75 -6.68
C LEU A 302 21.25 -1.95 -5.91
N LEU A 303 20.37 -2.59 -5.13
CA LEU A 303 19.21 -1.93 -4.56
C LEU A 303 18.94 -2.35 -3.12
N ASP A 304 18.79 -1.36 -2.23
CA ASP A 304 18.07 -1.50 -0.98
C ASP A 304 16.77 -0.68 -1.09
N VAL A 305 15.63 -1.30 -0.79
CA VAL A 305 14.33 -0.64 -0.65
C VAL A 305 14.05 -0.43 0.84
N PHE A 306 13.90 0.83 1.25
CA PHE A 306 13.49 1.24 2.58
C PHE A 306 12.01 1.60 2.53
N VAL A 307 11.17 0.71 3.06
CA VAL A 307 9.75 0.93 3.23
C VAL A 307 9.55 1.67 4.56
N ILE A 308 8.95 2.85 4.53
CA ILE A 308 8.65 3.64 5.73
C ILE A 308 7.16 3.55 6.07
N ASP A 309 6.74 4.22 7.14
CA ASP A 309 5.37 4.27 7.65
C ASP A 309 5.13 5.68 8.19
N MET A 310 4.40 6.51 7.44
CA MET A 310 4.12 7.90 7.84
C MET A 310 2.74 8.03 8.51
N ARG A 311 2.20 6.91 9.03
CA ARG A 311 0.87 6.81 9.65
C ARG A 311 0.91 6.42 11.12
N ASN A 312 1.56 5.30 11.48
CA ASN A 312 1.50 4.75 12.84
C ASN A 312 2.10 5.65 13.93
N TYR A 313 3.01 6.53 13.58
CA TYR A 313 3.89 7.20 14.54
C TYR A 313 3.75 8.74 14.53
N ARG A 314 2.78 9.26 13.77
CA ARG A 314 2.60 10.69 13.52
C ARG A 314 1.80 11.40 14.60
N GLY A 315 2.08 12.68 14.78
CA GLY A 315 1.26 13.60 15.55
C GLY A 315 -0.03 14.04 14.84
N PRO A 316 -0.88 14.82 15.54
CA PRO A 316 -2.18 15.31 15.04
C PRO A 316 -2.04 16.25 13.84
N ASN A 317 -3.06 16.26 12.96
CA ASN A 317 -3.17 17.25 11.88
C ASN A 317 -3.49 18.62 12.45
N THR A 318 -2.48 19.49 12.49
CA THR A 318 -2.56 20.85 13.04
C THR A 318 -2.14 21.86 11.98
N ALA A 319 -1.97 23.13 12.37
CA ALA A 319 -1.32 24.13 11.52
C ALA A 319 0.10 23.73 11.11
N ASN A 320 0.75 22.79 11.84
CA ASN A 320 2.04 22.20 11.45
C ASN A 320 3.19 23.23 11.32
N LEU A 321 3.21 24.27 12.17
CA LEU A 321 4.18 25.38 12.14
C LEU A 321 5.06 25.49 13.40
N GLN A 322 5.08 24.45 14.24
CA GLN A 322 5.88 24.42 15.46
C GLN A 322 7.38 24.52 15.12
N ALA A 323 8.13 25.32 15.88
CA ALA A 323 9.56 25.56 15.59
C ALA A 323 10.52 24.48 16.15
N GLN A 324 10.02 23.49 16.88
CA GLN A 324 10.82 22.46 17.55
C GLN A 324 10.14 21.09 17.45
N GLU A 325 10.95 20.03 17.35
CA GLU A 325 10.46 18.65 17.36
C GLU A 325 9.77 18.31 18.69
N GLY A 326 8.66 17.60 18.61
CA GLY A 326 7.93 17.07 19.76
C GLY A 326 6.84 16.09 19.32
N PRO A 327 6.03 15.56 20.26
CA PRO A 327 4.98 14.60 19.94
C PRO A 327 3.98 15.10 18.89
N GLU A 328 3.72 16.42 18.85
CA GLU A 328 2.78 16.99 17.87
C GLU A 328 3.36 17.11 16.45
N THR A 329 4.68 17.13 16.32
CA THR A 329 5.38 17.27 15.04
C THR A 329 5.98 15.95 14.56
N ALA A 330 5.84 14.88 15.33
CA ALA A 330 6.31 13.56 14.93
C ALA A 330 5.60 13.14 13.63
N PHE A 331 6.31 12.45 12.77
CA PHE A 331 5.74 11.96 11.52
C PHE A 331 6.13 10.52 11.23
N LEU A 332 7.43 10.26 11.12
CA LEU A 332 8.00 8.92 11.17
C LEU A 332 8.14 8.44 12.61
N GLY A 333 8.32 9.37 13.53
CA GLY A 333 8.64 9.07 14.92
C GLY A 333 10.09 8.64 15.11
N GLU A 334 10.59 8.90 16.32
CA GLU A 334 12.03 8.86 16.60
C GLU A 334 12.68 7.47 16.42
N ALA A 335 11.95 6.38 16.69
CA ALA A 335 12.48 5.02 16.52
C ALA A 335 12.71 4.67 15.05
N GLN A 336 11.72 4.94 14.19
CA GLN A 336 11.80 4.71 12.75
C GLN A 336 12.82 5.65 12.10
N LEU A 337 12.86 6.92 12.48
CA LEU A 337 13.81 7.87 11.92
C LEU A 337 15.26 7.45 12.19
N ARG A 338 15.59 7.04 13.41
CA ARG A 338 16.93 6.47 13.71
C ARG A 338 17.21 5.16 12.97
N TRP A 339 16.19 4.31 12.82
CA TRP A 339 16.33 3.08 12.03
C TRP A 339 16.68 3.41 10.56
N LEU A 340 16.02 4.41 9.97
CA LEU A 340 16.23 4.82 8.59
C LEU A 340 17.61 5.46 8.41
N GLU A 341 18.00 6.40 9.27
CA GLU A 341 19.34 7.00 9.29
C GLU A 341 20.44 5.92 9.36
N LYS A 342 20.30 5.00 10.32
CA LYS A 342 21.24 3.88 10.48
C LYS A 342 21.28 3.00 9.23
N GLY A 343 20.12 2.60 8.72
CA GLY A 343 20.01 1.72 7.57
C GLY A 343 20.59 2.34 6.29
N LEU A 344 20.35 3.62 6.05
CA LEU A 344 20.92 4.37 4.93
C LEU A 344 22.45 4.47 5.03
N LYS A 345 22.98 4.72 6.22
CA LYS A 345 24.43 4.78 6.48
C LYS A 345 25.11 3.42 6.32
N GLU A 346 24.46 2.34 6.74
CA GLU A 346 25.00 0.98 6.66
C GLU A 346 24.84 0.34 5.26
N SER A 347 23.93 0.86 4.43
CA SER A 347 23.63 0.32 3.11
C SER A 347 24.82 0.42 2.14
N ARG A 348 25.23 -0.73 1.62
CA ARG A 348 26.24 -0.86 0.56
C ARG A 348 25.66 -1.00 -0.86
N ALA A 349 24.33 -1.00 -0.98
CA ALA A 349 23.67 -1.03 -2.29
C ALA A 349 24.02 0.22 -3.12
N THR A 350 24.02 0.11 -4.44
CA THR A 350 24.24 1.27 -5.31
C THR A 350 23.14 2.30 -5.11
N TRP A 351 21.88 1.88 -5.16
CA TRP A 351 20.69 2.71 -4.96
C TRP A 351 20.02 2.42 -3.63
N LYS A 352 19.55 3.48 -2.98
CA LYS A 352 18.65 3.41 -1.82
C LYS A 352 17.33 4.05 -2.24
N VAL A 353 16.32 3.21 -2.42
CA VAL A 353 14.96 3.69 -2.70
C VAL A 353 14.22 3.83 -1.39
N VAL A 354 13.72 5.03 -1.09
CA VAL A 354 12.80 5.28 0.02
C VAL A 354 11.39 5.22 -0.55
N SER A 355 10.66 4.15 -0.20
CA SER A 355 9.22 4.02 -0.48
C SER A 355 8.48 4.74 0.62
N ALA A 356 7.84 5.84 0.27
CA ALA A 356 7.06 6.70 1.16
C ALA A 356 5.60 6.67 0.73
N ASP A 357 4.68 6.64 1.68
CA ASP A 357 3.25 6.55 1.39
C ASP A 357 2.77 7.83 0.69
N MET A 358 3.26 8.99 1.15
CA MET A 358 2.91 10.29 0.59
C MET A 358 4.11 11.17 0.20
N PRO A 359 3.89 12.20 -0.64
CA PRO A 359 4.92 13.17 -1.03
C PRO A 359 5.44 14.04 0.11
N ILE A 360 6.75 14.33 0.10
CA ILE A 360 7.39 15.08 1.21
C ILE A 360 7.38 16.61 1.04
N GLY A 361 7.06 17.12 -0.14
CA GLY A 361 7.11 18.55 -0.48
C GLY A 361 5.86 19.10 -1.15
N LEU A 362 4.72 18.40 -1.04
CA LEU A 362 3.44 18.82 -1.64
C LEU A 362 2.45 19.24 -0.55
N ASN A 363 1.75 20.33 -0.82
CA ASN A 363 0.71 20.86 0.03
C ASN A 363 -0.54 19.97 -0.02
N ILE A 364 -0.78 19.22 1.05
CA ILE A 364 -1.96 18.35 1.22
C ILE A 364 -2.63 18.73 2.55
N GLY A 365 -3.83 19.29 2.46
CA GLY A 365 -4.56 19.84 3.61
C GLY A 365 -5.60 18.87 4.20
N ASP A 366 -5.95 19.09 5.47
CA ASP A 366 -7.02 18.40 6.21
C ASP A 366 -8.10 19.38 6.68
N GLY A 367 -8.50 20.28 5.78
CA GLY A 367 -9.48 21.33 6.04
C GLY A 367 -8.96 22.44 6.97
N VAL A 368 -9.86 23.00 7.79
CA VAL A 368 -9.55 24.08 8.74
C VAL A 368 -10.03 23.72 10.15
N ASP A 369 -9.39 24.30 11.16
CA ASP A 369 -9.84 24.21 12.56
C ASP A 369 -11.05 25.13 12.83
N ALA A 370 -11.55 25.11 14.07
CA ALA A 370 -12.70 25.94 14.48
C ALA A 370 -12.44 27.45 14.43
N ALA A 371 -11.17 27.88 14.40
CA ALA A 371 -10.76 29.27 14.23
C ALA A 371 -10.50 29.64 12.76
N GLY A 372 -10.62 28.69 11.83
CA GLY A 372 -10.41 28.88 10.40
C GLY A 372 -8.95 28.74 9.95
N ASN A 373 -8.05 28.25 10.82
CA ASN A 373 -6.66 27.99 10.44
C ASN A 373 -6.57 26.70 9.63
N ALA A 374 -5.76 26.70 8.57
CA ALA A 374 -5.48 25.49 7.80
C ALA A 374 -4.89 24.39 8.68
N ARG A 375 -5.32 23.15 8.44
CA ARG A 375 -4.69 21.95 8.98
C ARG A 375 -4.01 21.20 7.86
N TRP A 376 -2.87 20.60 8.18
CA TRP A 376 -2.05 19.90 7.19
C TRP A 376 -2.04 18.41 7.44
N GLU A 377 -2.22 17.66 6.36
CA GLU A 377 -2.13 16.22 6.32
C GLU A 377 -0.67 15.80 6.06
N ALA A 378 -0.04 16.32 5.01
CA ALA A 378 1.30 15.90 4.66
C ALA A 378 2.41 16.44 5.58
N VAL A 379 3.65 16.11 5.21
CA VAL A 379 4.87 16.72 5.75
C VAL A 379 4.81 18.24 5.65
N ALA A 380 4.46 18.73 4.45
CA ALA A 380 4.38 20.14 4.12
C ALA A 380 3.33 20.89 4.96
N ASN A 381 3.57 22.19 5.16
CA ASN A 381 2.72 23.05 6.00
C ASN A 381 2.33 24.36 5.30
N GLY A 382 2.60 24.49 4.00
CA GLY A 382 2.28 25.66 3.18
C GLY A 382 3.14 26.89 3.51
N ASN A 383 4.22 26.73 4.27
CA ASN A 383 5.16 27.78 4.57
C ASN A 383 6.48 27.54 3.84
N ASP A 384 6.71 28.31 2.77
CA ASP A 384 7.92 28.24 1.92
C ASP A 384 9.24 28.62 2.63
N GLY A 385 9.22 28.82 3.95
CA GLY A 385 10.33 29.25 4.79
C GLY A 385 11.22 28.10 5.27
N PRO A 386 11.98 28.31 6.35
CA PRO A 386 12.70 27.22 7.02
C PRO A 386 11.73 26.17 7.57
N ALA A 387 12.20 24.93 7.60
CA ALA A 387 11.42 23.77 8.03
C ALA A 387 10.78 23.98 9.41
N ALA A 388 9.49 23.65 9.50
CA ALA A 388 8.72 23.72 10.72
C ALA A 388 7.75 22.52 10.82
N GLY A 389 7.22 22.28 12.02
CA GLY A 389 6.33 21.16 12.27
C GLY A 389 6.95 19.83 11.89
N ARG A 390 6.24 19.02 11.12
CA ARG A 390 6.66 17.69 10.65
C ARG A 390 7.81 17.71 9.66
N GLU A 391 8.05 18.85 9.00
CA GLU A 391 9.20 19.00 8.11
C GLU A 391 10.53 18.89 8.87
N LEU A 392 10.52 19.10 10.20
CA LEU A 392 11.73 19.01 11.03
C LEU A 392 12.38 17.62 10.97
N GLU A 393 11.59 16.55 11.02
CA GLU A 393 12.09 15.17 10.91
C GLU A 393 12.72 14.91 9.53
N ILE A 394 12.09 15.41 8.46
CA ILE A 394 12.61 15.29 7.10
C ILE A 394 13.88 16.13 6.92
N ALA A 395 13.92 17.35 7.47
CA ALA A 395 15.10 18.20 7.46
C ALA A 395 16.28 17.54 8.18
N ARG A 396 16.03 16.88 9.33
CA ARG A 396 17.04 16.12 10.06
C ARG A 396 17.56 14.94 9.25
N LEU A 397 16.67 14.14 8.64
CA LEU A 397 17.04 13.02 7.77
C LEU A 397 17.90 13.48 6.59
N LEU A 398 17.45 14.52 5.88
CA LEU A 398 18.14 15.04 4.71
C LEU A 398 19.52 15.63 5.07
N SER A 399 19.63 16.29 6.22
CA SER A 399 20.90 16.76 6.78
C SER A 399 21.83 15.61 7.16
N PHE A 400 21.29 14.53 7.74
CA PHE A 400 22.03 13.32 8.01
C PHE A 400 22.59 12.70 6.73
N ILE A 401 21.76 12.52 5.70
CA ILE A 401 22.16 11.97 4.38
C ILE A 401 23.32 12.79 3.79
N LYS A 402 23.25 14.12 3.86
CA LYS A 402 24.32 15.01 3.41
C LYS A 402 25.59 14.83 4.22
N ARG A 403 25.50 14.87 5.56
CA ARG A 403 26.64 14.81 6.49
C ARG A 403 27.38 13.47 6.42
N GLU A 404 26.64 12.36 6.31
CA GLU A 404 27.20 11.01 6.26
C GLU A 404 27.60 10.59 4.85
N HIS A 405 27.48 11.50 3.87
CA HIS A 405 27.78 11.24 2.47
C HIS A 405 27.06 10.00 1.92
N VAL A 406 25.78 9.84 2.24
CA VAL A 406 24.93 8.81 1.61
C VAL A 406 24.56 9.30 0.22
N ASP A 407 24.91 8.53 -0.80
CA ASP A 407 24.68 8.85 -2.23
C ASP A 407 23.52 8.01 -2.78
N ASN A 408 23.00 8.38 -3.96
CA ASN A 408 22.03 7.61 -4.74
C ASN A 408 20.72 7.29 -3.98
N VAL A 409 20.17 8.28 -3.28
CA VAL A 409 18.87 8.19 -2.61
C VAL A 409 17.77 8.73 -3.54
N VAL A 410 16.71 7.93 -3.74
CA VAL A 410 15.54 8.30 -4.55
C VAL A 410 14.27 8.02 -3.75
N TRP A 411 13.29 8.91 -3.86
CA TRP A 411 11.99 8.77 -3.20
C TRP A 411 10.93 8.35 -4.21
N LEU A 412 10.12 7.35 -3.85
CA LEU A 412 8.95 6.91 -4.62
C LEU A 412 7.71 7.05 -3.75
N THR A 413 6.70 7.74 -4.26
CA THR A 413 5.50 8.15 -3.50
C THR A 413 4.21 7.89 -4.28
N ALA A 414 3.09 7.79 -3.56
CA ALA A 414 1.72 7.75 -4.06
C ALA A 414 0.88 8.83 -3.36
N ASP A 415 -0.27 8.51 -2.75
CA ASP A 415 -1.26 9.38 -2.07
C ASP A 415 -1.96 10.40 -2.99
N VAL A 416 -1.18 11.14 -3.78
CA VAL A 416 -1.74 12.12 -4.70
C VAL A 416 -2.08 11.46 -6.03
N HIS A 417 -3.31 11.65 -6.48
CA HIS A 417 -3.87 10.92 -7.60
C HIS A 417 -3.51 11.52 -8.97
N TYR A 418 -2.20 11.64 -9.23
CA TYR A 418 -1.60 12.00 -10.52
C TYR A 418 -0.13 11.56 -10.61
N ALA A 419 0.43 11.58 -11.82
CA ALA A 419 1.85 11.30 -12.03
C ALA A 419 2.69 12.59 -11.99
N ALA A 420 3.83 12.58 -11.29
CA ALA A 420 4.75 13.70 -11.26
C ALA A 420 6.21 13.31 -11.03
N ALA A 421 7.12 14.19 -11.44
CA ALA A 421 8.54 14.09 -11.13
C ALA A 421 9.01 15.43 -10.53
N HIS A 422 9.53 15.35 -9.31
CA HIS A 422 10.03 16.50 -8.57
C HIS A 422 11.54 16.39 -8.36
N TYR A 423 12.25 17.49 -8.62
CA TYR A 423 13.66 17.61 -8.29
C TYR A 423 13.84 18.62 -7.16
N TYR A 424 14.39 18.18 -6.03
CA TYR A 424 14.59 19.01 -4.86
C TYR A 424 15.97 19.65 -4.90
N ASP A 425 16.02 20.98 -4.91
CA ASP A 425 17.25 21.77 -5.04
C ASP A 425 17.46 22.66 -3.80
N PRO A 426 18.51 22.43 -2.99
CA PRO A 426 18.81 23.27 -1.82
C PRO A 426 19.08 24.74 -2.19
N ALA A 427 19.42 25.06 -3.44
CA ALA A 427 19.55 26.44 -3.90
C ALA A 427 18.20 27.17 -4.07
N LYS A 428 17.10 26.43 -4.10
CA LYS A 428 15.71 26.93 -4.18
C LYS A 428 14.93 26.78 -2.88
N ALA A 429 15.54 26.18 -1.86
CA ALA A 429 14.88 25.79 -0.63
C ALA A 429 15.00 26.85 0.48
N GLY A 430 13.99 26.87 1.36
CA GLY A 430 14.02 27.57 2.64
C GLY A 430 14.98 26.92 3.65
N THR A 431 15.00 25.58 3.71
CA THR A 431 16.00 24.77 4.43
C THR A 431 17.04 24.24 3.45
N ARG A 432 18.33 24.57 3.63
CA ARG A 432 19.37 24.27 2.60
C ARG A 432 20.32 23.14 2.94
N GLU A 433 20.21 22.56 4.13
CA GLU A 433 21.15 21.56 4.63
C GLU A 433 20.83 20.15 4.12
N PHE A 434 20.84 19.96 2.80
CA PHE A 434 20.64 18.65 2.17
C PHE A 434 21.35 18.53 0.82
N LYS A 435 21.48 17.29 0.29
CA LYS A 435 21.94 17.03 -1.09
C LYS A 435 20.75 17.07 -2.05
N PRO A 436 20.87 17.56 -3.28
CA PRO A 436 19.78 17.47 -4.25
C PRO A 436 19.33 16.01 -4.48
N PHE A 437 18.05 15.78 -4.68
CA PHE A 437 17.50 14.44 -4.91
C PHE A 437 16.23 14.47 -5.77
N TRP A 438 15.81 13.29 -6.22
CA TRP A 438 14.58 13.09 -6.99
C TRP A 438 13.51 12.40 -6.15
N GLU A 439 12.27 12.86 -6.33
CA GLU A 439 11.06 12.19 -5.92
C GLU A 439 10.18 11.95 -7.15
N PHE A 440 9.63 10.74 -7.26
CA PHE A 440 8.69 10.38 -8.32
C PHE A 440 7.38 9.91 -7.71
N VAL A 441 6.29 10.50 -8.20
CA VAL A 441 4.92 10.23 -7.75
C VAL A 441 4.22 9.40 -8.82
N ALA A 442 3.59 8.30 -8.42
CA ALA A 442 2.76 7.49 -9.30
C ALA A 442 1.47 7.02 -8.62
N GLY A 443 0.35 7.46 -9.18
CA GLY A 443 -1.00 7.12 -8.75
C GLY A 443 -2.01 7.96 -9.54
N PRO A 444 -3.32 7.66 -9.47
CA PRO A 444 -3.86 6.49 -8.80
C PRO A 444 -3.82 5.25 -9.71
N LEU A 445 -3.86 4.06 -9.12
CA LEU A 445 -3.95 2.80 -9.86
C LEU A 445 -5.38 2.55 -10.39
N ASN A 446 -6.38 2.64 -9.51
CA ASN A 446 -7.79 2.54 -9.90
C ASN A 446 -8.65 3.35 -8.93
N ALA A 447 -8.48 4.66 -8.93
CA ALA A 447 -9.24 5.58 -8.07
C ALA A 447 -9.55 6.88 -8.82
N GLY A 448 -10.21 7.83 -8.16
CA GLY A 448 -10.57 9.08 -8.81
C GLY A 448 -9.35 9.95 -9.05
N SER A 449 -9.11 10.50 -10.24
CA SER A 449 -7.92 11.34 -10.45
C SER A 449 -8.11 12.77 -9.88
N PHE A 450 -7.07 13.34 -9.26
CA PHE A 450 -7.06 14.67 -8.63
C PHE A 450 -5.78 15.45 -8.95
N GLY A 451 -5.68 16.68 -8.44
CA GLY A 451 -4.47 17.49 -8.51
C GLY A 451 -4.34 18.33 -9.79
N PRO A 452 -3.15 18.87 -10.06
CA PRO A 452 -1.94 18.71 -9.24
C PRO A 452 -2.02 19.54 -7.96
N ASN A 453 -1.39 19.07 -6.88
CA ASN A 453 -1.23 19.84 -5.65
C ASN A 453 -0.14 20.91 -5.84
N THR A 454 -0.18 21.98 -5.06
CA THR A 454 0.89 22.98 -5.04
C THR A 454 2.08 22.47 -4.24
N THR A 455 3.26 22.98 -4.54
CA THR A 455 4.50 22.66 -3.82
C THR A 455 4.69 23.53 -2.58
N ASP A 456 5.41 23.01 -1.60
CA ASP A 456 5.93 23.73 -0.43
C ASP A 456 7.42 24.06 -0.62
N GLY A 457 7.81 25.33 -0.44
CA GLY A 457 9.16 25.84 -0.67
C GLY A 457 10.22 25.40 0.35
N THR A 458 9.85 24.73 1.45
CA THR A 458 10.79 24.33 2.52
C THR A 458 12.00 23.56 1.98
N PHE A 459 11.78 22.61 1.08
CA PHE A 459 12.84 21.80 0.46
C PHE A 459 13.08 22.14 -1.02
N GLY A 460 12.49 23.23 -1.53
CA GLY A 460 12.70 23.72 -2.89
C GLY A 460 12.39 22.71 -4.01
N PRO A 461 11.24 21.99 -3.97
CA PRO A 461 10.83 21.11 -5.06
C PRO A 461 10.63 21.90 -6.37
N GLN A 462 11.17 21.37 -7.46
CA GLN A 462 10.90 21.81 -8.82
C GLN A 462 10.02 20.78 -9.52
N VAL A 463 8.86 21.21 -10.00
CA VAL A 463 7.99 20.37 -10.84
C VAL A 463 8.61 20.23 -12.22
N VAL A 464 9.28 19.10 -12.47
CA VAL A 464 9.90 18.78 -13.76
C VAL A 464 8.87 18.18 -14.72
N PHE A 465 7.93 17.41 -14.17
CA PHE A 465 6.82 16.82 -14.90
C PHE A 465 5.60 16.69 -13.99
N SER A 466 4.41 16.88 -14.56
CA SER A 466 3.14 16.52 -13.95
C SER A 466 2.12 16.18 -15.03
N LYS A 467 1.31 15.14 -14.79
CA LYS A 467 0.16 14.79 -15.61
C LYS A 467 -1.02 14.47 -14.70
N ALA A 468 -1.95 15.42 -14.63
CA ALA A 468 -3.09 15.44 -13.73
C ALA A 468 -4.36 15.86 -14.50
N PRO A 469 -5.55 15.83 -13.86
CA PRO A 469 -6.77 16.37 -14.45
C PRO A 469 -6.62 17.83 -14.94
N PRO A 470 -7.36 18.23 -15.98
CA PRO A 470 -7.44 19.64 -16.38
C PRO A 470 -7.92 20.52 -15.23
N ALA A 471 -7.47 21.78 -15.22
CA ALA A 471 -7.85 22.74 -14.18
C ALA A 471 -9.38 22.82 -13.97
N GLY A 472 -9.82 22.70 -12.72
CA GLY A 472 -11.22 22.72 -12.34
C GLY A 472 -11.94 21.37 -12.41
N GLN A 473 -11.27 20.30 -12.86
CA GLN A 473 -11.80 18.94 -12.84
C GLN A 473 -11.17 18.14 -11.69
N VAL A 474 -11.98 17.35 -10.99
CA VAL A 474 -11.56 16.52 -9.85
C VAL A 474 -12.36 15.22 -9.83
N ASN A 475 -11.81 14.19 -9.18
CA ASN A 475 -12.43 12.87 -9.03
C ASN A 475 -12.84 12.25 -10.38
N LEU A 476 -11.99 12.40 -11.40
CA LEU A 476 -12.25 11.85 -12.73
C LEU A 476 -12.20 10.31 -12.69
N SER A 477 -13.10 9.67 -13.42
CA SER A 477 -13.18 8.21 -13.47
C SER A 477 -11.99 7.60 -14.23
N PRO A 478 -11.75 6.28 -14.12
CA PRO A 478 -10.76 5.60 -14.95
C PRO A 478 -11.02 5.71 -16.48
N TYR A 479 -12.23 6.09 -16.93
CA TYR A 479 -12.48 6.40 -18.34
C TYR A 479 -11.63 7.58 -18.84
N ALA A 480 -11.23 8.51 -17.97
CA ALA A 480 -10.37 9.64 -18.33
C ALA A 480 -8.94 9.21 -18.72
N GLY A 481 -8.52 7.98 -18.42
CA GLY A 481 -7.17 7.48 -18.74
C GLY A 481 -6.06 8.12 -17.90
N LEU A 482 -6.41 8.75 -16.78
CA LEU A 482 -5.47 9.40 -15.85
C LEU A 482 -5.14 8.50 -14.65
N GLN A 483 -4.94 7.22 -14.93
CA GLN A 483 -4.39 6.25 -13.98
C GLN A 483 -2.92 6.04 -14.33
N PHE A 484 -2.06 5.96 -13.32
CA PHE A 484 -0.62 5.95 -13.52
C PHE A 484 0.07 4.95 -12.60
N PHE A 485 1.15 4.37 -13.10
CA PHE A 485 2.09 3.61 -12.31
C PHE A 485 3.51 3.98 -12.73
N GLY A 486 4.46 3.73 -11.84
CA GLY A 486 5.86 3.92 -12.13
C GLY A 486 6.56 2.61 -12.43
N GLU A 487 7.54 2.63 -13.32
CA GLU A 487 8.48 1.54 -13.61
C GLU A 487 9.91 2.02 -13.36
N VAL A 488 10.71 1.19 -12.71
CA VAL A 488 12.12 1.44 -12.45
C VAL A 488 12.94 0.30 -13.05
N ASP A 489 13.90 0.65 -13.89
CA ASP A 489 14.96 -0.23 -14.40
C ASP A 489 16.30 0.15 -13.77
N ILE A 490 17.08 -0.82 -13.29
CA ILE A 490 18.47 -0.64 -12.86
C ILE A 490 19.35 -1.59 -13.67
N ASP A 491 20.23 -1.02 -14.49
CA ASP A 491 21.19 -1.80 -15.30
C ASP A 491 22.34 -2.31 -14.42
N HIS A 492 22.60 -3.62 -14.40
CA HIS A 492 23.61 -4.19 -13.50
C HIS A 492 25.05 -3.82 -13.85
N LYS A 493 25.32 -3.38 -15.08
CA LYS A 493 26.66 -3.05 -15.56
C LYS A 493 26.97 -1.57 -15.35
N THR A 494 26.10 -0.69 -15.85
CA THR A 494 26.27 0.76 -15.74
C THR A 494 25.87 1.25 -14.35
N ARG A 495 25.00 0.49 -13.67
CA ARG A 495 24.35 0.86 -12.40
C ARG A 495 23.42 2.06 -12.52
N ASP A 496 23.09 2.50 -13.73
CA ASP A 496 22.14 3.58 -13.93
C ASP A 496 20.73 3.14 -13.52
N LEU A 497 19.98 4.05 -12.89
CA LEU A 497 18.58 3.85 -12.55
C LEU A 497 17.72 4.70 -13.49
N THR A 498 16.82 4.06 -14.24
CA THR A 498 15.84 4.74 -15.08
C THR A 498 14.45 4.62 -14.47
N VAL A 499 13.80 5.76 -14.27
CA VAL A 499 12.40 5.86 -13.88
C VAL A 499 11.56 6.19 -15.11
N ASP A 500 10.46 5.48 -15.29
CA ASP A 500 9.45 5.69 -16.33
C ASP A 500 8.07 5.78 -15.68
N LEU A 501 7.38 6.91 -15.81
CA LEU A 501 6.00 7.06 -15.40
C LEU A 501 5.11 6.65 -16.57
N LYS A 502 4.19 5.72 -16.34
CA LYS A 502 3.36 5.09 -17.36
C LYS A 502 1.89 5.28 -17.08
N ASP A 503 1.08 5.38 -18.13
CA ASP A 503 -0.38 5.47 -18.01
C ASP A 503 -1.06 4.09 -17.90
N LEU A 504 -2.39 4.12 -17.82
CA LEU A 504 -3.28 2.94 -17.76
C LEU A 504 -2.99 1.86 -18.82
N TYR A 505 -2.40 2.24 -19.96
CA TYR A 505 -2.12 1.33 -21.08
C TYR A 505 -0.64 0.93 -21.15
N GLY A 506 0.17 1.32 -20.16
CA GLY A 506 1.61 1.06 -20.13
C GLY A 506 2.42 1.98 -21.04
N ALA A 507 1.83 3.06 -21.57
CA ALA A 507 2.57 4.02 -22.38
C ALA A 507 3.35 4.99 -21.50
N SER A 508 4.63 5.19 -21.83
CA SER A 508 5.48 6.17 -21.15
C SER A 508 4.95 7.59 -21.33
N VAL A 509 4.76 8.30 -20.21
CA VAL A 509 4.39 9.71 -20.19
C VAL A 509 5.54 10.60 -19.73
N PHE A 510 6.53 10.04 -19.02
CA PHE A 510 7.76 10.70 -18.62
C PHE A 510 8.84 9.67 -18.32
N ARG A 511 10.09 9.96 -18.72
CA ARG A 511 11.24 9.08 -18.46
C ARG A 511 12.45 9.87 -18.01
N LYS A 512 13.13 9.41 -16.96
CA LYS A 512 14.35 10.01 -16.42
C LYS A 512 15.38 8.94 -16.07
N THR A 513 16.60 9.09 -16.58
CA THR A 513 17.75 8.26 -16.14
C THR A 513 18.62 9.04 -15.18
N LEU A 514 18.96 8.42 -14.07
CA LEU A 514 19.85 8.90 -13.02
C LEU A 514 21.14 8.09 -13.08
N LYS A 515 22.28 8.79 -13.14
CA LYS A 515 23.60 8.16 -13.15
C LYS A 515 24.00 7.84 -11.71
N ALA A 516 24.51 6.63 -11.48
CA ALA A 516 25.02 6.26 -10.16
C ALA A 516 26.27 7.07 -9.80
N GLU A 517 26.26 7.67 -8.62
CA GLU A 517 27.42 8.34 -8.03
C GLU A 517 28.29 7.32 -7.28
N GLY A 518 29.62 7.52 -7.29
CA GLY A 518 30.55 6.78 -6.43
C GLY A 518 30.99 5.37 -6.90
N GLY A 519 31.02 5.11 -8.21
CA GLY A 519 31.36 3.81 -8.82
C GLY A 519 32.76 3.22 -8.53
N GLU A 520 33.67 3.98 -7.89
CA GLU A 520 35.01 3.52 -7.50
C GLU A 520 35.13 3.45 -5.96
N ARG A 521 34.55 2.44 -5.32
CA ARG A 521 35.07 1.96 -4.03
C ARG A 521 35.58 0.54 -4.25
N HIS A 522 36.91 0.45 -4.27
CA HIS A 522 37.76 -0.69 -4.59
C HIS A 522 37.16 -2.07 -4.32
N GLU A 523 37.05 -2.87 -5.39
CA GLU A 523 37.13 -4.33 -5.32
C GLU A 523 38.56 -4.71 -4.93
N HIS A 524 38.90 -4.57 -3.65
CA HIS A 524 40.05 -5.21 -3.02
C HIS A 524 39.68 -5.49 -1.56
N ASP A 525 39.10 -6.67 -1.33
CA ASP A 525 39.65 -7.71 -0.43
C ASP A 525 38.78 -8.98 -0.45
#